data_AF-A0A317BM45-F1
#
_entry.id   AF-A0A317BM45-F1
#
_cell.length_a   1.000
_cell.length_b   1.000
_cell.length_c   1.000
_cell.angle_alpha   90.00
_cell.angle_beta   90.00
_cell.angle_gamma   90.00
#
_symmetry.space_group_name_H-M   'P 1'
#
loop_
_entity.id
_entity.type
_entity.pdbx_description
1 polymer ?
#
loop_
_entity_poly.entity_id
_entity_poly.type
_entity_poly.pdbx_seq_one_letter_code
_entity_poly.pdbx_strand_id
1 'polypeptide(L)'
;MRYAWAGIQIPRLGPLPHVIEPTHADPIFAREAMEAYYHCAAGVVEVFVTDYLNSLPRTLHNDAFELGVDPAAHLRKLRLEVLLDFRDMDEVLGLLNNLSDIVHKKDFELHLVAKQFRIRLKLLDQAFAIFVPFCRAFRAEGVRVHLEWQAGVSLGSTIKAERQLDDIIDTWHPGMEMKHRLAFYLDMLDDIDREYRYEQDDNYDPSDFEVPDDLPDSCSDGEES
;
A
#
# COMPACT_ATOMS: atom_id res chain seq x y z
N MET A 1 -31.14 7.87 2.76
CA MET A 1 -30.45 9.12 3.19
C MET A 1 -29.36 9.40 2.18
N ARG A 2 -29.38 10.56 1.51
CA ARG A 2 -28.36 10.96 0.53
C ARG A 2 -27.21 11.62 1.28
N TYR A 3 -26.04 11.01 1.30
CA TYR A 3 -24.84 11.70 1.77
C TYR A 3 -24.36 12.65 0.67
N ALA A 4 -24.32 13.93 1.04
CA ALA A 4 -23.71 14.97 0.24
C ALA A 4 -22.20 14.67 0.15
N TRP A 5 -21.72 14.44 -1.06
CA TRP A 5 -20.30 14.56 -1.40
C TRP A 5 -19.94 16.05 -1.28
N ALA A 6 -19.71 16.50 -0.04
CA ALA A 6 -18.95 17.71 0.18
C ALA A 6 -17.55 17.40 -0.33
N GLY A 7 -17.24 17.93 -1.52
CA GLY A 7 -15.94 17.81 -2.13
C GLY A 7 -14.89 18.11 -1.08
N ILE A 8 -14.11 17.07 -0.73
CA ILE A 8 -12.81 17.27 -0.15
C ILE A 8 -12.08 18.10 -1.20
N GLN A 9 -12.02 19.41 -0.98
CA GLN A 9 -10.98 20.22 -1.58
C GLN A 9 -9.70 19.62 -1.03
N ILE A 10 -9.12 18.67 -1.77
CA ILE A 10 -7.69 18.45 -1.75
C ILE A 10 -7.14 19.88 -1.82
N PRO A 11 -6.39 20.35 -0.80
CA PRO A 11 -5.78 21.66 -0.89
C PRO A 11 -5.13 21.70 -2.27
N ARG A 12 -5.48 22.68 -3.11
CA ARG A 12 -4.65 22.97 -4.27
C ARG A 12 -3.31 23.30 -3.66
N LEU A 13 -2.44 22.31 -3.58
CA LEU A 13 -1.03 22.53 -3.36
C LEU A 13 -0.71 23.55 -4.45
N GLY A 14 -0.47 24.79 -4.03
CA GLY A 14 0.33 25.69 -4.84
C GLY A 14 1.56 24.89 -5.28
N PRO A 15 2.10 25.17 -6.48
CA PRO A 15 3.18 24.37 -7.04
C PRO A 15 4.14 23.96 -5.94
N LEU A 16 4.33 22.64 -5.76
CA LEU A 16 5.37 22.08 -4.87
C LEU A 16 6.57 23.01 -4.99
N PRO A 17 7.09 23.57 -3.88
CA PRO A 17 8.04 24.67 -3.93
C PRO A 17 9.08 24.31 -4.98
N HIS A 18 8.99 24.99 -6.13
CA HIS A 18 9.86 24.73 -7.25
C HIS A 18 11.25 24.93 -6.69
N VAL A 19 11.97 23.82 -6.59
CA VAL A 19 13.39 23.65 -6.30
C VAL A 19 13.96 24.88 -5.59
N ILE A 20 14.28 24.76 -4.29
CA ILE A 20 15.30 25.65 -3.74
C ILE A 20 16.54 25.41 -4.60
N GLU A 21 16.73 26.23 -5.64
CA GLU A 21 17.86 26.06 -6.53
C GLU A 21 19.11 26.16 -5.64
N PRO A 22 19.97 25.14 -5.60
CA PRO A 22 21.16 25.14 -4.74
C PRO A 22 22.09 26.33 -4.99
N THR A 23 21.91 27.01 -6.13
CA THR A 23 22.58 28.25 -6.53
C THR A 23 22.09 29.50 -5.77
N HIS A 24 20.90 29.47 -5.19
CA HIS A 24 20.22 30.64 -4.59
C HIS A 24 19.95 30.52 -3.09
N ALA A 25 20.15 29.34 -2.48
CA ALA A 25 20.09 29.14 -1.04
C ALA A 25 21.35 28.46 -0.51
N ASP A 26 21.66 28.70 0.75
CA ASP A 26 22.71 27.97 1.47
C ASP A 26 22.43 26.45 1.38
N PRO A 27 23.39 25.61 0.93
CA PRO A 27 23.22 24.16 0.86
C PRO A 27 22.77 23.52 2.17
N ILE A 28 23.16 24.08 3.32
CA ILE A 28 22.72 23.62 4.64
C ILE A 28 21.22 23.87 4.80
N PHE A 29 20.76 25.06 4.44
CA PHE A 29 19.34 25.42 4.55
C PHE A 29 18.48 24.61 3.57
N ALA A 30 18.96 24.38 2.35
CA ALA A 30 18.26 23.55 1.37
C ALA A 30 18.10 22.10 1.88
N ARG A 31 19.15 21.55 2.48
CA ARG A 31 19.11 20.22 3.10
C ARG A 31 18.14 20.17 4.29
N GLU A 32 18.22 21.11 5.23
CA GLU A 32 17.31 21.19 6.38
C GLU A 32 15.84 21.31 5.96
N ALA A 33 15.57 22.12 4.93
CA ALA A 33 14.23 22.27 4.38
C ALA A 33 13.69 20.96 3.77
N MET A 34 14.55 20.16 3.12
CA MET A 34 14.14 18.87 2.57
C MET A 34 13.99 17.79 3.64
N GLU A 35 14.86 17.73 4.64
CA GLU A 35 14.68 16.86 5.82
C GLU A 35 13.34 17.17 6.50
N ALA A 36 13.02 18.47 6.67
CA ALA A 36 11.72 18.92 7.17
C ALA A 36 10.57 18.55 6.23
N TYR A 37 10.74 18.59 4.91
CA TYR A 37 9.73 18.13 3.96
C TYR A 37 9.43 16.63 4.13
N TYR A 38 10.45 15.77 4.19
CA TYR A 38 10.27 14.32 4.43
C TYR A 38 9.57 14.04 5.78
N HIS A 39 9.83 14.87 6.80
CA HIS A 39 9.15 14.80 8.09
C HIS A 39 7.69 15.32 8.05
N CYS A 40 7.42 16.45 7.37
CA CYS A 40 6.12 17.11 7.37
C CYS A 40 5.12 16.49 6.38
N ALA A 41 5.62 15.94 5.28
CA ALA A 41 4.83 15.12 4.37
C ALA A 41 4.09 14.00 5.13
N ALA A 42 4.65 13.50 6.24
CA ALA A 42 4.09 12.42 7.05
C ALA A 42 2.79 12.72 7.82
N GLY A 43 2.15 13.89 7.65
CA GLY A 43 0.90 14.21 8.36
C GLY A 43 -0.11 15.07 7.61
N VAL A 44 0.23 15.58 6.42
CA VAL A 44 -0.60 16.58 5.70
C VAL A 44 -1.06 16.07 4.34
N VAL A 45 -0.28 15.19 3.71
CA VAL A 45 -0.55 14.64 2.38
C VAL A 45 -0.07 13.19 2.39
N GLU A 46 -0.79 12.26 1.77
CA GLU A 46 -0.24 10.93 1.47
C GLU A 46 0.82 11.10 0.36
N VAL A 47 1.98 11.70 0.67
CA VAL A 47 3.03 11.99 -0.32
C VAL A 47 3.80 10.73 -0.69
N PHE A 48 4.08 9.89 0.31
CA PHE A 48 4.80 8.64 0.14
C PHE A 48 3.78 7.51 0.09
N VAL A 49 3.08 7.43 -1.04
CA VAL A 49 2.30 6.26 -1.43
C VAL A 49 3.10 5.50 -2.46
N THR A 50 3.25 4.21 -2.23
CA THR A 50 3.86 3.29 -3.18
C THR A 50 2.75 2.39 -3.71
N ASP A 51 2.20 2.75 -4.86
CA ASP A 51 1.12 2.01 -5.55
C ASP A 51 1.62 0.69 -6.16
N TYR A 52 2.94 0.59 -6.35
CA TYR A 52 3.63 -0.58 -6.89
C TYR A 52 4.80 -0.95 -5.97
N LEU A 53 4.76 -2.12 -5.33
CA LEU A 53 5.86 -2.59 -4.47
C LEU A 53 7.25 -2.48 -5.13
N ASN A 54 7.35 -2.64 -6.46
CA ASN A 54 8.61 -2.54 -7.20
C ASN A 54 9.20 -1.11 -7.20
N SER A 55 8.40 -0.07 -6.95
CA SER A 55 8.89 1.29 -6.77
C SER A 55 9.31 1.59 -5.34
N LEU A 56 9.10 0.67 -4.38
CA LEU A 56 9.50 0.86 -2.99
C LEU A 56 11.00 1.20 -2.82
N PRO A 57 11.95 0.50 -3.47
CA PRO A 57 13.36 0.89 -3.39
C PRO A 57 13.60 2.33 -3.86
N ARG A 58 12.90 2.76 -4.91
CA ARG A 58 12.97 4.13 -5.39
C ARG A 58 12.38 5.09 -4.36
N THR A 59 11.25 4.79 -3.75
CA THR A 59 10.65 5.64 -2.70
C THR A 59 11.57 5.81 -1.49
N LEU A 60 12.30 4.76 -1.11
CA LEU A 60 13.17 4.76 0.06
C LEU A 60 14.52 5.43 -0.21
N HIS A 61 15.08 5.26 -1.41
CA HIS A 61 16.48 5.60 -1.69
C HIS A 61 16.68 6.72 -2.72
N ASN A 62 15.63 7.11 -3.46
CA ASN A 62 15.76 8.16 -4.46
C ASN A 62 15.67 9.54 -3.81
N ASP A 63 16.82 10.20 -3.72
CA ASP A 63 16.86 11.63 -3.40
C ASP A 63 16.29 12.44 -4.57
N ALA A 64 14.98 12.69 -4.52
CA ALA A 64 14.26 13.42 -5.57
C ALA A 64 14.76 14.86 -5.78
N PHE A 65 15.57 15.39 -4.85
CA PHE A 65 16.08 16.75 -4.89
C PHE A 65 17.58 16.82 -5.16
N GLU A 66 18.28 15.68 -5.27
CA GLU A 66 19.72 15.58 -5.52
C GLU A 66 20.60 16.40 -4.54
N LEU A 67 20.18 16.47 -3.26
CA LEU A 67 20.87 17.21 -2.20
C LEU A 67 21.73 16.33 -1.28
N GLY A 68 21.84 15.03 -1.58
CA GLY A 68 22.54 14.05 -0.74
C GLY A 68 21.76 13.70 0.53
N VAL A 69 20.42 13.78 0.49
CA VAL A 69 19.54 13.38 1.60
C VAL A 69 19.06 11.95 1.37
N ASP A 70 19.20 11.10 2.38
CA ASP A 70 18.64 9.75 2.38
C ASP A 70 17.19 9.77 2.87
N PRO A 71 16.17 9.55 2.01
CA PRO A 71 14.78 9.59 2.43
C PRO A 71 14.46 8.58 3.54
N ALA A 72 15.04 7.37 3.50
CA ALA A 72 14.81 6.32 4.49
C ALA A 72 15.23 6.72 5.92
N ALA A 73 16.16 7.66 6.04
CA ALA A 73 16.57 8.22 7.33
C ALA A 73 15.57 9.27 7.89
N HIS A 74 14.80 9.94 7.03
CA HIS A 74 13.93 11.06 7.44
C HIS A 74 12.43 10.75 7.35
N LEU A 75 12.03 9.67 6.68
CA LEU A 75 10.63 9.26 6.57
C LEU A 75 10.01 8.98 7.94
N ARG A 76 8.82 9.54 8.17
CA ARG A 76 8.01 9.32 9.38
C ARG A 76 6.70 8.56 9.12
N LYS A 77 6.26 8.50 7.87
CA LYS A 77 5.07 7.76 7.45
C LYS A 77 5.23 7.23 6.04
N LEU A 78 4.73 6.02 5.79
CA LEU A 78 4.68 5.39 4.46
C LEU A 78 3.34 4.67 4.30
N ARG A 79 2.66 4.89 3.17
CA ARG A 79 1.53 4.07 2.72
C ARG A 79 2.02 3.15 1.61
N LEU A 80 1.86 1.85 1.81
CA LEU A 80 2.24 0.83 0.85
C LEU A 80 0.99 0.12 0.37
N GLU A 81 0.73 0.20 -0.94
CA GLU A 81 -0.41 -0.46 -1.55
C GLU A 81 0.08 -1.69 -2.30
N VAL A 82 -0.50 -2.84 -1.95
CA VAL A 82 -0.09 -4.14 -2.46
C VAL A 82 -1.26 -4.73 -3.23
N LEU A 83 -1.15 -4.71 -4.55
CA LEU A 83 -2.10 -5.32 -5.46
C LEU A 83 -1.86 -6.83 -5.54
N LEU A 84 -2.74 -7.63 -4.92
CA LEU A 84 -2.50 -9.06 -4.71
C LEU A 84 -2.73 -9.90 -5.96
N ASP A 85 -3.65 -9.53 -6.85
CA ASP A 85 -4.10 -10.39 -7.95
C ASP A 85 -3.03 -10.71 -8.99
N PHE A 86 -1.98 -9.89 -9.08
CA PHE A 86 -0.91 -9.99 -10.10
C PHE A 86 0.46 -10.29 -9.53
N ARG A 87 0.54 -10.70 -8.26
CA ARG A 87 1.82 -10.85 -7.56
C ARG A 87 2.06 -12.28 -7.14
N ASP A 88 3.29 -12.71 -7.36
CA ASP A 88 3.83 -13.85 -6.63
C ASP A 88 4.01 -13.44 -5.16
N MET A 89 3.47 -14.22 -4.24
CA MET A 89 3.57 -13.96 -2.81
C MET A 89 5.02 -14.01 -2.32
N ASP A 90 5.89 -14.79 -2.96
CA ASP A 90 7.32 -14.81 -2.65
C ASP A 90 8.01 -13.49 -3.04
N GLU A 91 7.61 -12.88 -4.16
CA GLU A 91 8.09 -11.55 -4.58
C GLU A 91 7.67 -10.47 -3.57
N VAL A 92 6.43 -10.53 -3.08
CA VAL A 92 5.90 -9.60 -2.09
C VAL A 92 6.74 -9.62 -0.80
N LEU A 93 7.09 -10.81 -0.30
CA LEU A 93 7.96 -10.94 0.87
C LEU A 93 9.34 -10.32 0.61
N GLY A 94 9.94 -10.59 -0.55
CA GLY A 94 11.23 -10.02 -0.94
C GLY A 94 11.21 -8.49 -0.96
N LEU A 95 10.14 -7.90 -1.51
CA LEU A 95 9.99 -6.44 -1.62
C LEU A 95 9.75 -5.78 -0.26
N LEU A 96 8.97 -6.40 0.63
CA LEU A 96 8.75 -5.90 1.99
C LEU A 96 10.05 -5.83 2.81
N ASN A 97 11.05 -6.67 2.52
CA ASN A 97 12.33 -6.60 3.22
C ASN A 97 13.07 -5.27 3.00
N ASN A 98 12.81 -4.54 1.91
CA ASN A 98 13.39 -3.19 1.71
C ASN A 98 12.95 -2.20 2.80
N LEU A 99 11.81 -2.40 3.44
CA LEU A 99 11.37 -1.55 4.56
C LEU A 99 12.31 -1.66 5.77
N SER A 100 13.16 -2.67 5.84
CA SER A 100 14.18 -2.78 6.89
C SER A 100 15.22 -1.65 6.85
N ASP A 101 15.41 -1.02 5.68
CA ASP A 101 16.30 0.12 5.45
C ASP A 101 15.86 1.38 6.20
N ILE A 102 14.61 1.44 6.66
CA ILE A 102 14.11 2.56 7.47
C ILE A 102 14.86 2.58 8.80
N VAL A 103 15.68 3.62 8.97
CA VAL A 103 16.62 3.77 10.09
C VAL A 103 15.91 4.16 11.38
N HIS A 104 14.90 5.04 11.29
CA HIS A 104 14.21 5.62 12.43
C HIS A 104 12.79 5.07 12.57
N LYS A 105 12.69 3.82 13.04
CA LYS A 105 11.42 3.12 13.24
C LYS A 105 10.60 3.61 14.44
N LYS A 106 11.26 4.20 15.44
CA LYS A 106 10.56 4.82 16.58
C LYS A 106 9.75 6.00 16.09
N ASP A 107 8.45 5.99 16.41
CA ASP A 107 7.45 6.99 16.00
C ASP A 107 7.11 6.99 14.49
N PHE A 108 7.66 6.03 13.72
CA PHE A 108 7.30 5.80 12.32
C PHE A 108 5.90 5.22 12.20
N GLU A 109 5.18 5.55 11.13
CA GLU A 109 3.85 5.03 10.81
C GLU A 109 3.85 4.29 9.47
N LEU A 110 3.54 3.00 9.48
CA LEU A 110 3.40 2.18 8.28
C LEU A 110 1.92 1.88 8.06
N HIS A 111 1.40 2.22 6.87
CA HIS A 111 0.07 1.82 6.44
C HIS A 111 0.17 0.84 5.27
N LEU A 112 -0.12 -0.44 5.51
CA LEU A 112 -0.15 -1.47 4.48
C LEU A 112 -1.59 -1.67 4.00
N VAL A 113 -1.80 -1.60 2.70
CA VAL A 113 -3.12 -1.70 2.06
C VAL A 113 -3.09 -2.87 1.10
N ALA A 114 -3.75 -3.97 1.45
CA ALA A 114 -3.94 -5.11 0.59
C ALA A 114 -5.08 -4.83 -0.40
N LYS A 115 -4.77 -4.63 -1.67
CA LYS A 115 -5.73 -4.33 -2.74
C LYS A 115 -6.01 -5.55 -3.59
N GLN A 116 -7.28 -5.74 -3.94
CA GLN A 116 -7.71 -6.74 -4.90
C GLN A 116 -8.73 -6.15 -5.91
N PHE A 117 -8.64 -6.54 -7.17
CA PHE A 117 -9.71 -6.34 -8.14
C PHE A 117 -10.90 -7.23 -7.80
N ARG A 118 -10.62 -8.47 -7.40
CA ARG A 118 -11.61 -9.50 -7.07
C ARG A 118 -11.50 -9.88 -5.61
N ILE A 119 -12.63 -10.08 -4.94
CA ILE A 119 -12.61 -10.58 -3.57
C ILE A 119 -12.15 -12.04 -3.62
N ARG A 120 -10.88 -12.29 -3.30
CA ARG A 120 -10.29 -13.63 -3.21
C ARG A 120 -9.79 -13.88 -1.80
N LEU A 121 -10.60 -14.54 -0.98
CA LEU A 121 -10.34 -14.71 0.45
C LEU A 121 -9.21 -15.70 0.73
N LYS A 122 -9.01 -16.73 -0.11
CA LYS A 122 -7.85 -17.63 0.01
C LYS A 122 -6.54 -16.92 -0.30
N LEU A 123 -6.54 -16.04 -1.31
CA LEU A 123 -5.37 -15.21 -1.62
C LEU A 123 -5.08 -14.24 -0.48
N LEU A 124 -6.13 -13.69 0.15
CA LEU A 124 -5.98 -12.85 1.34
C LEU A 124 -5.41 -13.62 2.54
N ASP A 125 -5.82 -14.89 2.75
CA ASP A 125 -5.23 -15.78 3.76
C ASP A 125 -3.71 -15.94 3.55
N GLN A 126 -3.29 -16.20 2.31
CA GLN A 126 -1.87 -16.32 1.92
C GLN A 126 -1.11 -15.01 2.16
N ALA A 127 -1.68 -13.89 1.73
CA ALA A 127 -1.09 -12.57 1.93
C ALA A 127 -0.89 -12.26 3.42
N PHE A 128 -1.86 -12.59 4.28
CA PHE A 128 -1.75 -12.35 5.72
C PHE A 128 -0.76 -13.27 6.43
N ALA A 129 -0.52 -14.47 5.90
CA ALA A 129 0.59 -15.29 6.37
C ALA A 129 1.96 -14.61 6.19
N ILE A 130 2.08 -13.65 5.26
CA ILE A 130 3.27 -12.83 5.03
C ILE A 130 3.19 -11.51 5.79
N PHE A 131 2.08 -10.76 5.64
CA PHE A 131 1.94 -9.43 6.21
C PHE A 131 1.92 -9.44 7.73
N VAL A 132 1.23 -10.38 8.37
CA VAL A 132 1.07 -10.34 9.83
C VAL A 132 2.39 -10.52 10.57
N PRO A 133 3.24 -11.54 10.29
CA PRO A 133 4.55 -11.66 10.93
C PRO A 133 5.41 -10.41 10.73
N PHE A 134 5.38 -9.84 9.53
CA PHE A 134 6.10 -8.62 9.19
C PHE A 134 5.61 -7.41 10.00
N CYS A 135 4.29 -7.17 10.05
CA CYS A 135 3.68 -6.11 10.82
C CYS A 135 3.98 -6.24 12.33
N ARG A 136 3.99 -7.47 12.86
CA ARG A 136 4.37 -7.74 14.26
C ARG A 136 5.82 -7.36 14.54
N ALA A 137 6.75 -7.70 13.65
CA ALA A 137 8.16 -7.34 13.79
C ALA A 137 8.34 -5.81 13.83
N PHE A 138 7.67 -5.07 12.92
CA PHE A 138 7.72 -3.61 12.91
C PHE A 138 7.12 -2.98 14.18
N ARG A 139 5.97 -3.49 14.66
CA ARG A 139 5.39 -3.04 15.94
C ARG A 139 6.35 -3.26 17.11
N ALA A 140 7.08 -4.38 17.14
CA ALA A 140 8.07 -4.66 18.17
C ALA A 140 9.25 -3.66 18.17
N GLU A 141 9.55 -3.05 17.02
CA GLU A 141 10.56 -1.98 16.85
C GLU A 141 10.01 -0.57 17.16
N GLY A 142 8.76 -0.46 17.60
CA GLY A 142 8.12 0.81 17.98
C GLY A 142 7.41 1.54 16.85
N VAL A 143 7.18 0.88 15.72
CA VAL A 143 6.41 1.40 14.58
C VAL A 143 4.91 1.32 14.87
N ARG A 144 4.17 2.37 14.49
CA ARG A 144 2.70 2.33 14.41
C ARG A 144 2.29 1.70 13.08
N VAL A 145 1.73 0.50 13.13
CA VAL A 145 1.36 -0.26 11.92
C VAL A 145 -0.15 -0.36 11.78
N HIS A 146 -0.63 0.09 10.62
CA HIS A 146 -2.01 -0.03 10.17
C HIS A 146 -2.09 -1.02 9.00
N LEU A 147 -3.12 -1.87 9.02
CA LEU A 147 -3.41 -2.83 7.96
C LEU A 147 -4.83 -2.62 7.47
N GLU A 148 -4.97 -2.39 6.17
CA GLU A 148 -6.23 -2.17 5.48
C GLU A 148 -6.36 -3.19 4.35
N TRP A 149 -7.59 -3.62 4.08
CA TRP A 149 -7.93 -4.39 2.90
C TRP A 149 -8.96 -3.64 2.06
N GLN A 150 -8.77 -3.64 0.74
CA GLN A 150 -9.68 -3.02 -0.23
C GLN A 150 -9.92 -4.00 -1.40
N ALA A 151 -11.17 -4.07 -1.86
CA ALA A 151 -11.55 -4.89 -3.01
C ALA A 151 -12.50 -4.18 -3.98
N GLY A 152 -12.50 -4.67 -5.23
CA GLY A 152 -13.33 -4.14 -6.32
C GLY A 152 -12.73 -2.94 -7.04
N VAL A 153 -11.43 -2.67 -6.83
CA VAL A 153 -10.74 -1.49 -7.36
C VAL A 153 -10.56 -1.63 -8.87
N SER A 154 -11.40 -0.99 -9.70
CA SER A 154 -11.00 -0.75 -11.10
C SER A 154 -9.97 0.38 -11.17
N LEU A 155 -9.21 0.48 -12.27
CA LEU A 155 -8.26 1.59 -12.51
C LEU A 155 -8.91 2.98 -12.39
N GLY A 156 -10.25 3.06 -12.40
CA GLY A 156 -11.07 4.26 -12.19
C GLY A 156 -11.69 4.41 -10.78
N SER A 157 -11.07 3.86 -9.73
CA SER A 157 -11.25 4.24 -8.31
C SER A 157 -12.54 3.84 -7.56
N THR A 158 -13.35 2.91 -8.06
CA THR A 158 -14.50 2.43 -7.27
C THR A 158 -14.06 1.33 -6.30
N ILE A 159 -13.80 1.68 -5.03
CA ILE A 159 -13.65 0.69 -3.96
C ILE A 159 -15.04 0.13 -3.64
N LYS A 160 -15.24 -1.18 -3.83
CA LYS A 160 -16.52 -1.85 -3.55
C LYS A 160 -16.61 -2.38 -2.11
N ALA A 161 -15.46 -2.71 -1.52
CA ALA A 161 -15.35 -3.14 -0.15
C ALA A 161 -14.04 -2.62 0.45
N GLU A 162 -14.10 -2.17 1.70
CA GLU A 162 -12.93 -1.72 2.46
C GLU A 162 -13.06 -2.11 3.93
N ARG A 163 -11.94 -2.51 4.54
CA ARG A 163 -11.91 -2.88 5.94
C ARG A 163 -10.56 -2.58 6.56
N GLN A 164 -10.58 -1.85 7.68
CA GLN A 164 -9.45 -1.80 8.60
C GLN A 164 -9.35 -3.12 9.35
N LEU A 165 -8.13 -3.66 9.40
CA LEU A 165 -7.81 -4.98 9.93
C LEU A 165 -6.65 -4.90 10.93
N ASP A 166 -6.48 -3.77 11.60
CA ASP A 166 -5.44 -3.57 12.63
C ASP A 166 -5.50 -4.62 13.74
N ASP A 167 -6.69 -5.12 14.09
CA ASP A 167 -6.91 -6.17 15.10
C ASP A 167 -6.38 -7.54 14.65
N ILE A 168 -6.26 -7.76 13.35
CA ILE A 168 -5.77 -9.03 12.81
C ILE A 168 -4.28 -9.20 13.05
N ILE A 169 -3.54 -8.09 13.12
CA ILE A 169 -2.10 -8.14 13.41
C ILE A 169 -1.86 -8.84 14.74
N ASP A 170 -2.75 -8.69 15.74
CA ASP A 170 -2.57 -9.29 17.05
C ASP A 170 -3.28 -10.66 17.19
N THR A 171 -4.36 -10.88 16.44
CA THR A 171 -5.22 -12.06 16.61
C THR A 171 -4.97 -13.19 15.60
N TRP A 172 -4.34 -12.91 14.46
CA TRP A 172 -4.17 -13.89 13.39
C TRP A 172 -3.21 -15.02 13.79
N HIS A 173 -3.52 -16.22 13.30
CA HIS A 173 -2.69 -17.41 13.44
C HIS A 173 -2.82 -18.29 12.18
N PRO A 174 -1.83 -19.17 11.90
CA PRO A 174 -1.96 -20.16 10.84
C PRO A 174 -3.25 -20.97 11.00
N GLY A 175 -4.00 -21.12 9.91
CA GLY A 175 -5.31 -21.79 9.91
C GLY A 175 -6.50 -20.92 10.31
N MET A 176 -6.30 -19.62 10.62
CA MET A 176 -7.39 -18.66 10.62
C MET A 176 -7.84 -18.42 9.18
N GLU A 177 -9.12 -18.68 8.89
CA GLU A 177 -9.70 -18.41 7.58
C GLU A 177 -10.37 -17.03 7.55
N MET A 178 -9.90 -16.16 6.66
CA MET A 178 -10.45 -14.82 6.43
C MET A 178 -11.93 -14.87 6.04
N LYS A 179 -12.38 -15.97 5.44
CA LYS A 179 -13.80 -16.23 5.18
C LYS A 179 -14.66 -16.05 6.43
N HIS A 180 -14.27 -16.60 7.57
CA HIS A 180 -15.06 -16.46 8.79
C HIS A 180 -15.06 -15.04 9.37
N ARG A 181 -14.01 -14.26 9.09
CA ARG A 181 -13.88 -12.88 9.57
C ARG A 181 -14.61 -11.87 8.68
N LEU A 182 -14.55 -12.06 7.36
CA LEU A 182 -15.07 -11.09 6.39
C LEU A 182 -16.44 -11.46 5.82
N ALA A 183 -16.87 -12.73 5.84
CA ALA A 183 -18.12 -13.14 5.19
C ALA A 183 -19.33 -12.35 5.68
N PHE A 184 -19.51 -12.16 6.98
CA PHE A 184 -20.65 -11.37 7.48
C PHE A 184 -20.62 -9.93 6.97
N TYR A 185 -19.45 -9.29 6.99
CA TYR A 185 -19.27 -7.94 6.46
C TYR A 185 -19.62 -7.87 4.97
N LEU A 186 -19.09 -8.81 4.18
CA LEU A 186 -19.31 -8.89 2.74
C LEU A 186 -20.77 -9.19 2.41
N ASP A 187 -21.41 -10.08 3.15
CA ASP A 187 -22.81 -10.46 2.94
C ASP A 187 -23.78 -9.28 3.11
N MET A 188 -23.40 -8.26 3.90
CA MET A 188 -24.16 -7.02 4.09
C MET A 188 -23.96 -5.99 2.98
N LEU A 189 -23.01 -6.18 2.06
CA LEU A 189 -22.79 -5.26 0.95
C LEU A 189 -23.71 -5.63 -0.22
N ASP A 190 -24.44 -4.65 -0.75
CA ASP A 190 -25.42 -4.87 -1.82
C ASP A 190 -24.74 -5.09 -3.18
N ASP A 191 -23.70 -4.31 -3.48
CA ASP A 191 -23.08 -4.22 -4.82
C ASP A 191 -21.74 -4.98 -4.95
N ILE A 192 -21.56 -6.05 -4.18
CA ILE A 192 -20.38 -6.91 -4.29
C ILE A 192 -20.67 -8.22 -5.02
N ASP A 193 -19.64 -8.69 -5.70
CA ASP A 193 -19.60 -10.07 -6.17
C ASP A 193 -19.45 -11.04 -4.98
N ARG A 194 -20.27 -12.09 -4.97
CA ARG A 194 -20.29 -13.13 -3.93
C ARG A 194 -19.52 -14.39 -4.34
N GLU A 195 -18.77 -14.33 -5.42
CA GLU A 195 -17.96 -15.44 -5.95
C GLU A 195 -16.94 -16.02 -4.98
N TYR A 196 -16.44 -15.21 -4.04
CA TYR A 196 -15.57 -15.68 -2.96
C TYR A 196 -16.15 -16.86 -2.17
N ARG A 197 -17.48 -17.06 -2.22
CA ARG A 197 -18.15 -18.21 -1.59
C ARG A 197 -17.80 -19.54 -2.25
N TYR A 198 -17.48 -19.52 -3.55
CA TYR A 198 -17.22 -20.68 -4.41
C TYR A 198 -15.72 -20.95 -4.64
N GLU A 199 -14.81 -20.19 -4.03
CA GLU A 199 -13.35 -20.40 -4.16
C GLU A 199 -12.86 -21.81 -3.74
N GLN A 200 -13.71 -22.58 -3.06
CA GLN A 200 -13.43 -23.96 -2.66
C GLN A 200 -13.84 -25.00 -3.72
N ASP A 201 -14.56 -24.59 -4.76
CA ASP A 201 -15.08 -25.50 -5.78
C ASP A 201 -13.99 -25.83 -6.80
N ASP A 202 -13.86 -27.11 -7.18
CA ASP A 202 -12.81 -27.59 -8.10
C ASP A 202 -12.85 -26.94 -9.50
N ASN A 203 -14.00 -26.39 -9.88
CA ASN A 203 -14.22 -25.71 -11.16
C ASN A 203 -14.12 -24.18 -11.05
N TYR A 204 -13.70 -23.65 -9.91
CA TYR A 204 -13.49 -22.21 -9.75
C TYR A 204 -12.28 -21.78 -10.56
N ASP A 205 -12.52 -21.18 -11.73
CA ASP A 205 -11.48 -20.57 -12.54
C ASP A 205 -11.43 -19.05 -12.28
N PRO A 206 -10.40 -18.55 -11.58
CA PRO A 206 -10.26 -17.11 -11.37
C PRO A 206 -9.93 -16.34 -12.66
N SER A 207 -9.62 -17.00 -13.77
CA SER A 207 -9.22 -16.39 -15.04
C SER A 207 -10.36 -16.17 -16.05
N ASP A 208 -11.54 -16.77 -15.83
CA ASP A 208 -12.72 -16.66 -16.71
C ASP A 208 -13.31 -15.24 -16.82
N PHE A 209 -12.84 -14.32 -15.98
CA PHE A 209 -13.26 -12.93 -15.99
C PHE A 209 -12.30 -12.06 -16.78
N GLU A 210 -12.85 -11.28 -17.71
CA GLU A 210 -12.14 -10.23 -18.44
C GLU A 210 -11.34 -9.37 -17.46
N VAL A 211 -10.03 -9.45 -17.61
CA VAL A 211 -9.10 -8.50 -17.00
C VAL A 211 -9.33 -7.17 -17.73
N PRO A 212 -9.55 -6.05 -17.02
CA PRO A 212 -9.76 -4.78 -17.70
C PRO A 212 -8.57 -4.48 -18.63
N ASP A 213 -8.86 -4.16 -19.90
CA ASP A 213 -7.87 -3.87 -20.95
C ASP A 213 -6.88 -2.75 -20.58
N ASP A 214 -7.18 -1.96 -19.54
CA ASP A 214 -6.41 -0.80 -19.10
C ASP A 214 -5.24 -1.15 -18.15
N LEU A 215 -5.02 -2.43 -17.81
CA LEU A 215 -3.88 -2.80 -16.97
C LEU A 215 -2.54 -2.57 -17.71
N PRO A 216 -1.53 -2.02 -17.03
CA PRO A 216 -0.20 -1.96 -17.62
C PRO A 216 0.30 -3.38 -17.85
N ASP A 217 0.59 -3.72 -19.10
CA ASP A 217 1.36 -4.90 -19.51
C ASP A 217 2.63 -4.96 -18.67
N SER A 218 2.59 -5.72 -17.58
CA SER A 218 3.74 -5.97 -16.72
C SER A 218 3.89 -7.47 -16.63
N CYS A 219 4.52 -8.00 -17.68
CA CYS A 219 5.35 -9.21 -17.75
C CYS A 219 5.56 -9.61 -19.22
N SER A 220 5.90 -8.67 -20.11
CA SER A 220 6.67 -9.03 -21.30
C SER A 220 8.13 -8.75 -20.96
N ASP A 221 8.84 -9.80 -20.55
CA ASP A 221 10.30 -9.78 -20.59
C ASP A 221 10.71 -9.34 -21.99
N GLY A 222 11.38 -8.19 -22.05
CA GLY A 222 12.08 -7.76 -23.24
C GLY A 222 13.24 -8.72 -23.50
N GLU A 223 12.95 -9.86 -24.12
CA GLU A 223 13.93 -10.55 -24.94
C GLU A 223 14.06 -9.78 -26.26
N GLU A 224 14.83 -8.70 -26.25
CA GLU A 224 15.48 -8.22 -27.46
C GLU A 224 16.85 -8.88 -27.55
N SER A 225 16.97 -9.83 -28.49
CA SER A 225 18.23 -10.29 -29.08
C SER A 225 18.50 -9.55 -30.38
#